data_AF-A0A9E0MCI0-F1
#
_entry.id   AF-A0A9E0MCI0-F1
#
_cell.length_a   1.000
_cell.length_b   1.000
_cell.length_c   1.000
_cell.angle_alpha   90.00
_cell.angle_beta   90.00
_cell.angle_gamma   90.00
#
_symmetry.space_group_name_H-M   'P 1'
#
loop_
_entity.id
_entity.type
_entity.pdbx_description
1 polymer ?
#
loop_
_entity_poly.entity_id
_entity_poly.type
_entity_poly.pdbx_seq_one_letter_code
_entity_poly.pdbx_strand_id
1 'polypeptide(L)'
;MSAATLAAEALSHDPAPVPSGARASVADPAIGDEAAALLDDPQEWAAFSRPAVGAAGLVESSIMVDGITCSACAVTIEKILCAMPGVQMANVSAASRRATVVWSPDAVLPSQWMGEIRKAGYLPLPANDSSARAARLKESRTMLWRWLVAGLCMMQVMMYAYPAYVAQPGDLSAESEHLLRWASWVLTLPVILFSCGPFFRSAMRDLLQRRISMDLPVAIALLITFVVSTAGTFEPLGIFGREVFFDSLTMFVFFLLTGRWLELRLR
;
A
#
# COMPACT_ATOMS: atom_id res chain seq x y z
N MET A 1 19.48 -24.55 43.66
CA MET A 1 18.02 -24.73 43.52
C MET A 1 17.39 -23.36 43.35
N SER A 2 17.11 -22.96 42.11
CA SER A 2 16.44 -21.71 41.77
C SER A 2 15.70 -21.89 40.44
N ALA A 3 14.61 -21.14 40.28
CA ALA A 3 13.46 -21.34 39.40
C ALA A 3 13.71 -21.13 37.89
N ALA A 4 14.78 -21.71 37.34
CA ALA A 4 15.20 -21.55 35.95
C ALA A 4 14.99 -22.79 35.06
N THR A 5 14.37 -23.87 35.58
CA THR A 5 14.29 -25.17 34.88
C THR A 5 12.88 -25.58 34.46
N LEU A 6 11.90 -24.66 34.47
CA LEU A 6 10.49 -24.96 34.14
C LEU A 6 9.89 -24.13 32.99
N ALA A 7 10.69 -23.37 32.25
CA ALA A 7 10.22 -22.53 31.14
C ALA A 7 10.81 -22.90 29.76
N ALA A 8 11.46 -24.06 29.63
CA ALA A 8 12.15 -24.48 28.41
C ALA A 8 11.42 -25.58 27.61
N GLU A 9 10.21 -25.99 28.03
CA GLU A 9 9.50 -27.16 27.48
C GLU A 9 8.15 -26.81 26.83
N ALA A 10 8.04 -25.66 26.18
CA ALA A 10 6.85 -25.33 25.37
C ALA A 10 7.20 -24.26 24.34
N LEU A 11 7.49 -24.67 23.10
CA LEU A 11 7.33 -23.95 21.81
C LEU A 11 8.22 -24.50 20.67
N SER A 12 8.64 -25.76 20.73
CA SER A 12 9.13 -26.49 19.55
C SER A 12 7.95 -27.17 18.84
N HIS A 13 7.19 -26.42 18.03
CA HIS A 13 6.30 -27.02 17.05
C HIS A 13 6.83 -26.71 15.65
N ASP A 14 7.54 -27.68 15.12
CA ASP A 14 8.08 -27.73 13.77
C ASP A 14 6.90 -27.78 12.78
N PRO A 15 6.76 -26.85 11.82
CA PRO A 15 5.72 -26.95 10.82
C PRO A 15 6.07 -28.09 9.84
N ALA A 16 5.17 -29.08 9.77
CA ALA A 16 5.26 -30.20 8.85
C ALA A 16 5.48 -29.73 7.40
N PRO A 17 6.24 -30.49 6.58
CA PRO A 17 6.55 -30.10 5.22
C PRO A 17 5.28 -30.10 4.36
N VAL A 18 5.02 -28.98 3.68
CA VAL A 18 3.96 -28.86 2.67
C VAL A 18 4.29 -29.77 1.49
N PRO A 19 3.44 -30.75 1.14
CA PRO A 19 3.70 -31.59 -0.03
C PRO A 19 3.63 -30.74 -1.30
N SER A 20 4.79 -30.63 -1.95
CA SER A 20 4.96 -30.12 -3.30
C SER A 20 4.28 -31.05 -4.30
N GLY A 21 3.38 -30.50 -5.11
CA GLY A 21 2.97 -31.09 -6.39
C GLY A 21 1.80 -32.07 -6.35
N ALA A 22 0.58 -31.52 -6.32
CA ALA A 22 -0.57 -32.17 -6.94
C ALA A 22 -1.24 -31.17 -7.87
N ARG A 23 -0.98 -31.30 -9.16
CA ARG A 23 -1.83 -30.69 -10.20
C ARG A 23 -3.26 -31.16 -9.91
N ALA A 24 -4.17 -30.23 -9.63
CA ALA A 24 -5.59 -30.52 -9.50
C ALA A 24 -6.05 -31.21 -10.79
N SER A 25 -6.19 -32.52 -10.75
CA SER A 25 -6.75 -33.29 -11.85
C SER A 25 -8.25 -33.07 -11.87
N VAL A 26 -8.71 -32.62 -13.03
CA VAL A 26 -10.06 -32.69 -13.58
C VAL A 26 -11.06 -33.54 -12.77
N ALA A 27 -12.05 -32.82 -12.22
CA ALA A 27 -13.46 -33.18 -12.01
C ALA A 27 -13.80 -34.58 -11.45
N ASP A 28 -13.97 -34.62 -10.12
CA ASP A 28 -14.88 -35.57 -9.48
C ASP A 28 -16.18 -34.81 -9.14
N PRO A 29 -17.34 -35.13 -9.76
CA PRO A 29 -18.58 -34.37 -9.57
C PRO A 29 -19.11 -34.42 -8.13
N ALA A 30 -18.77 -35.44 -7.34
CA ALA A 30 -19.17 -35.54 -5.93
C ALA A 30 -18.46 -34.50 -5.03
N ILE A 31 -17.20 -34.18 -5.33
CA ILE A 31 -16.41 -33.15 -4.61
C ILE A 31 -16.92 -31.73 -4.97
N GLY A 32 -17.50 -31.57 -6.17
CA GLY A 32 -18.07 -30.31 -6.63
C GLY A 32 -19.30 -29.86 -5.82
N ASP A 33 -20.18 -30.79 -5.45
CA ASP A 33 -21.41 -30.49 -4.71
C ASP A 33 -21.14 -30.22 -3.22
N GLU A 34 -20.21 -30.94 -2.59
CA GLU A 34 -19.80 -30.67 -1.20
C GLU A 34 -19.07 -29.32 -1.06
N ALA A 35 -18.16 -29.01 -2.00
CA ALA A 35 -17.48 -27.72 -2.05
C ALA A 35 -18.44 -26.55 -2.38
N ALA A 36 -19.49 -26.80 -3.16
CA ALA A 36 -20.54 -25.83 -3.41
C ALA A 36 -21.41 -25.60 -2.16
N ALA A 37 -21.76 -26.65 -1.42
CA ALA A 37 -22.51 -26.55 -0.18
C ALA A 37 -21.74 -25.81 0.94
N LEU A 38 -20.42 -25.97 1.00
CA LEU A 38 -19.53 -25.23 1.91
C LEU A 38 -19.55 -23.71 1.65
N LEU A 39 -19.65 -23.29 0.38
CA LEU A 39 -19.71 -21.87 0.02
C LEU A 39 -21.03 -21.20 0.45
N ASP A 40 -22.08 -22.00 0.71
CA ASP A 40 -23.38 -21.51 1.14
C ASP A 40 -23.48 -21.36 2.67
N ASP A 41 -22.49 -21.84 3.43
CA ASP A 41 -22.42 -21.64 4.88
C ASP A 41 -22.19 -20.15 5.21
N PRO A 42 -23.10 -19.49 5.97
CA PRO A 42 -22.95 -18.11 6.47
C PRO A 42 -21.56 -17.75 7.00
N GLN A 43 -20.84 -18.68 7.62
CA GLN A 43 -19.49 -18.43 8.14
C GLN A 43 -18.42 -18.34 7.04
N GLU A 44 -18.55 -19.14 5.99
CA GLU A 44 -17.59 -19.24 4.89
C GLU A 44 -17.71 -18.05 3.92
N TRP A 45 -18.94 -17.67 3.54
CA TRP A 45 -19.09 -16.48 2.68
C TRP A 45 -18.89 -15.17 3.43
N ALA A 46 -19.09 -15.11 4.75
CA ALA A 46 -18.66 -13.97 5.54
C ALA A 46 -17.15 -13.65 5.42
N ALA A 47 -16.31 -14.61 5.01
CA ALA A 47 -14.87 -14.38 4.78
C ALA A 47 -14.57 -13.51 3.54
N PHE A 48 -15.45 -13.54 2.54
CA PHE A 48 -15.30 -12.82 1.26
C PHE A 48 -16.48 -11.88 0.93
N SER A 49 -17.43 -11.76 1.86
CA SER A 49 -18.66 -10.98 1.71
C SER A 49 -18.81 -9.93 2.81
N ARG A 50 -19.41 -8.79 2.49
CA ARG A 50 -19.65 -7.67 3.41
C ARG A 50 -20.98 -6.99 3.12
N PRO A 51 -21.62 -6.33 4.11
CA PRO A 51 -22.83 -5.55 3.84
C PRO A 51 -22.55 -4.47 2.78
N ALA A 52 -23.42 -4.38 1.78
CA ALA A 52 -23.31 -3.37 0.73
C ALA A 52 -23.55 -1.97 1.32
N VAL A 53 -22.69 -1.00 0.97
CA VAL A 53 -22.81 0.37 1.48
C VAL A 53 -23.98 1.07 0.77
N GLY A 54 -25.02 1.45 1.53
CA GLY A 54 -26.14 2.23 1.01
C GLY A 54 -27.42 1.45 0.67
N ALA A 55 -27.47 0.13 0.94
CA ALA A 55 -28.68 -0.67 0.76
C ALA A 55 -28.82 -1.72 1.87
N ALA A 56 -29.94 -1.66 2.61
CA ALA A 56 -30.24 -2.61 3.68
C ALA A 56 -30.54 -4.00 3.09
N GLY A 57 -29.91 -5.05 3.63
CA GLY A 57 -30.15 -6.45 3.22
C GLY A 57 -29.38 -6.93 1.99
N LEU A 58 -28.52 -6.10 1.40
CA LEU A 58 -27.63 -6.50 0.31
C LEU A 58 -26.22 -6.80 0.81
N VAL A 59 -25.59 -7.79 0.19
CA VAL A 59 -24.23 -8.21 0.49
C VAL A 59 -23.38 -8.08 -0.77
N GLU A 60 -22.22 -7.45 -0.60
CA GLU A 60 -21.18 -7.36 -1.62
C GLU A 60 -20.15 -8.46 -1.36
N SER A 61 -19.93 -9.33 -2.34
CA SER A 61 -18.91 -10.37 -2.33
C SER A 61 -17.89 -10.08 -3.41
N SER A 62 -16.61 -10.32 -3.14
CA SER A 62 -15.63 -10.30 -4.22
C SER A 62 -14.84 -11.60 -4.31
N ILE A 63 -14.53 -11.92 -5.56
CA ILE A 63 -13.98 -13.20 -5.98
C ILE A 63 -12.89 -12.96 -7.00
N MET A 64 -11.93 -13.87 -7.08
CA MET A 64 -11.01 -13.95 -8.20
C MET A 64 -11.60 -14.91 -9.24
N VAL A 65 -11.41 -14.59 -10.52
CA VAL A 65 -11.90 -15.43 -11.61
C VAL A 65 -10.71 -15.79 -12.50
N ASP A 66 -10.30 -17.05 -12.44
CA ASP A 66 -9.23 -17.55 -13.28
C ASP A 66 -9.75 -17.94 -14.66
N GLY A 67 -8.90 -17.82 -15.69
CA GLY A 67 -9.26 -18.01 -17.09
C GLY A 67 -9.69 -16.75 -17.84
N ILE A 68 -9.79 -15.58 -17.18
CA ILE A 68 -10.02 -14.30 -17.87
C ILE A 68 -8.75 -13.86 -18.60
N THR A 69 -8.80 -13.83 -19.94
CA THR A 69 -7.68 -13.40 -20.80
C THR A 69 -7.99 -12.11 -21.57
N CYS A 70 -9.25 -11.67 -21.58
CA CYS A 70 -9.72 -10.60 -22.46
C CYS A 70 -10.76 -9.70 -21.78
N SER A 71 -10.89 -8.44 -22.22
CA SER A 71 -11.92 -7.52 -21.73
C SER A 71 -13.34 -8.00 -22.07
N ALA A 72 -13.52 -8.65 -23.22
CA ALA A 72 -14.80 -9.27 -23.60
C ALA A 72 -15.21 -10.38 -22.63
N CYS A 73 -14.25 -11.12 -22.08
CA CYS A 73 -14.45 -12.19 -21.11
C CYS A 73 -15.07 -11.62 -19.81
N ALA A 74 -14.56 -10.47 -19.35
CA ALA A 74 -15.11 -9.76 -18.20
C ALA A 74 -16.56 -9.30 -18.43
N VAL A 75 -16.85 -8.68 -19.58
CA VAL A 75 -18.21 -8.22 -19.93
C VAL A 75 -19.19 -9.39 -20.02
N THR A 76 -18.77 -10.54 -20.54
CA THR A 76 -19.61 -11.73 -20.59
C THR A 76 -19.97 -12.23 -19.19
N ILE A 77 -18.99 -12.28 -18.27
CA ILE A 77 -19.23 -12.69 -16.88
C ILE A 77 -20.17 -11.71 -16.17
N GLU A 78 -19.99 -10.39 -16.36
CA GLU A 78 -20.91 -9.37 -15.82
C GLU A 78 -22.34 -9.59 -16.28
N LYS A 79 -22.55 -9.86 -17.57
CA LYS A 79 -23.89 -10.10 -18.13
C LYS A 79 -24.54 -11.36 -17.55
N ILE A 80 -23.78 -12.44 -17.39
CA ILE A 80 -24.28 -13.68 -16.78
C ILE A 80 -24.73 -13.42 -15.34
N LEU A 81 -23.89 -12.72 -14.57
CA LEU A 81 -24.19 -12.41 -13.18
C LEU A 81 -25.38 -11.46 -13.04
N CYS A 82 -25.44 -10.39 -13.83
CA CYS A 82 -26.57 -9.46 -13.81
C CYS A 82 -27.89 -10.06 -14.32
N ALA A 83 -27.86 -11.18 -15.05
CA ALA A 83 -29.06 -11.89 -15.47
C ALA A 83 -29.64 -12.79 -14.37
N MET A 84 -28.89 -13.04 -13.30
CA MET A 84 -29.32 -13.89 -12.18
C MET A 84 -30.33 -13.14 -11.28
N PRO A 85 -31.46 -13.76 -10.92
CA PRO A 85 -32.37 -13.18 -9.94
C PRO A 85 -31.65 -13.05 -8.59
N GLY A 86 -31.71 -11.87 -7.97
CA GLY A 86 -31.05 -11.59 -6.70
C GLY A 86 -29.69 -10.91 -6.79
N VAL A 87 -29.06 -10.84 -7.97
CA VAL A 87 -27.86 -10.04 -8.21
C VAL A 87 -28.27 -8.63 -8.65
N GLN A 88 -27.84 -7.62 -7.90
CA GLN A 88 -28.15 -6.21 -8.14
C GLN A 88 -27.09 -5.54 -9.03
N MET A 89 -25.83 -5.92 -8.85
CA MET A 89 -24.71 -5.35 -9.60
C MET A 89 -23.56 -6.35 -9.66
N ALA A 90 -22.92 -6.45 -10.83
CA ALA A 90 -21.67 -7.17 -11.00
C ALA A 90 -20.66 -6.27 -11.73
N ASN A 91 -19.42 -6.25 -11.26
CA ASN A 91 -18.30 -5.54 -11.89
C ASN A 91 -17.11 -6.49 -11.98
N VAL A 92 -16.56 -6.68 -13.17
CA VAL A 92 -15.47 -7.61 -13.45
C VAL A 92 -14.32 -6.87 -14.14
N SER A 93 -13.14 -6.97 -13.54
CA SER A 93 -11.91 -6.37 -14.09
C SER A 93 -11.04 -7.45 -14.72
N ALA A 94 -10.92 -7.42 -16.06
CA ALA A 94 -10.02 -8.33 -16.79
C ALA A 94 -8.55 -8.15 -16.40
N ALA A 95 -8.11 -6.90 -16.13
CA ALA A 95 -6.73 -6.60 -15.76
C ALA A 95 -6.34 -7.18 -14.39
N SER A 96 -7.28 -7.22 -13.44
CA SER A 96 -7.02 -7.73 -12.09
C SER A 96 -7.57 -9.15 -11.85
N ARG A 97 -8.28 -9.74 -12.83
CA ARG A 97 -8.97 -11.03 -12.73
C ARG A 97 -9.90 -11.11 -11.51
N ARG A 98 -10.59 -10.01 -11.20
CA ARG A 98 -11.46 -9.88 -10.04
C ARG A 98 -12.87 -9.51 -10.43
N ALA A 99 -13.84 -10.10 -9.75
CA ALA A 99 -15.25 -9.76 -9.85
C ALA A 99 -15.79 -9.33 -8.48
N THR A 100 -16.56 -8.25 -8.44
CA THR A 100 -17.33 -7.79 -7.28
C THR A 100 -18.80 -7.94 -7.62
N VAL A 101 -19.56 -8.60 -6.76
CA VAL A 101 -20.97 -8.94 -6.96
C VAL A 101 -21.77 -8.46 -5.76
N VAL A 102 -22.78 -7.63 -5.99
CA VAL A 102 -23.77 -7.22 -4.98
C VAL A 102 -25.03 -8.04 -5.17
N TRP A 103 -25.43 -8.78 -4.15
CA TRP A 103 -26.56 -9.70 -4.21
C TRP A 103 -27.34 -9.74 -2.89
N SER A 104 -28.56 -10.27 -2.96
CA SER A 104 -29.42 -10.47 -1.80
C SER A 104 -29.32 -11.92 -1.30
N PRO A 105 -28.95 -12.14 -0.02
CA PRO A 105 -28.87 -13.48 0.57
C PRO A 105 -30.19 -14.25 0.57
N ASP A 106 -31.31 -13.53 0.54
CA ASP A 106 -32.65 -14.12 0.54
C ASP A 106 -33.06 -14.63 -0.85
N ALA A 107 -32.36 -14.19 -1.92
CA ALA A 107 -32.76 -14.43 -3.30
C ALA A 107 -31.82 -15.37 -4.07
N VAL A 108 -30.53 -15.38 -3.76
CA VAL A 108 -29.52 -16.18 -4.46
C VAL A 108 -28.42 -16.59 -3.48
N LEU A 109 -27.79 -17.75 -3.69
CA LEU A 109 -26.69 -18.23 -2.86
C LEU A 109 -25.32 -18.15 -3.58
N PRO A 110 -24.18 -18.05 -2.86
CA PRO A 110 -22.83 -18.06 -3.41
C PRO A 110 -22.56 -19.19 -4.40
N SER A 111 -22.97 -20.41 -4.06
CA SER A 111 -22.80 -21.58 -4.92
C SER A 111 -23.45 -21.42 -6.29
N GLN A 112 -24.60 -20.74 -6.36
CA GLN A 112 -25.41 -20.60 -7.56
C GLN A 112 -24.76 -19.67 -8.57
N TRP A 113 -24.40 -18.45 -8.17
CA TRP A 113 -23.77 -17.50 -9.08
C TRP A 113 -22.30 -17.85 -9.39
N MET A 114 -21.57 -18.46 -8.44
CA MET A 114 -20.25 -19.04 -8.76
C MET A 114 -20.37 -20.27 -9.69
N GLY A 115 -21.46 -21.04 -9.57
CA GLY A 115 -21.78 -22.14 -10.48
C GLY A 115 -21.97 -21.67 -11.92
N GLU A 116 -22.68 -20.56 -12.15
CA GLU A 116 -22.86 -20.00 -13.50
C GLU A 116 -21.55 -19.53 -14.12
N ILE A 117 -20.66 -18.91 -13.34
CA ILE A 117 -19.31 -18.55 -13.79
C ILE A 117 -18.54 -19.81 -14.23
N ARG A 118 -18.70 -20.91 -13.47
CA ARG A 118 -18.07 -22.21 -13.77
C ARG A 118 -18.61 -22.85 -15.05
N LYS A 119 -19.93 -22.77 -15.28
CA LYS A 119 -20.58 -23.22 -16.52
C LYS A 119 -20.10 -22.43 -17.74
N ALA A 120 -19.78 -21.16 -17.56
CA ALA A 120 -19.18 -20.32 -18.60
C ALA A 120 -17.69 -20.64 -18.87
N GLY A 121 -17.10 -21.59 -18.14
CA GLY A 121 -15.72 -22.06 -18.35
C GLY A 121 -14.66 -21.32 -17.55
N TYR A 122 -15.05 -20.49 -16.57
CA TYR A 122 -14.13 -19.76 -15.71
C TYR A 122 -14.08 -20.36 -14.31
N LEU A 123 -12.96 -20.22 -13.59
CA LEU A 123 -12.82 -20.75 -12.24
C LEU A 123 -12.97 -19.63 -11.20
N PRO A 124 -14.13 -19.49 -10.53
CA PRO A 124 -14.30 -18.53 -9.47
C PRO A 124 -13.69 -19.06 -8.17
N LEU A 125 -12.93 -18.20 -7.50
CA LEU A 125 -12.27 -18.48 -6.21
C LEU A 125 -12.65 -17.36 -5.24
N PRO A 126 -13.04 -17.69 -3.98
CA PRO A 126 -13.25 -16.69 -2.94
C PRO A 126 -12.04 -15.77 -2.83
N ALA A 127 -12.24 -14.46 -3.00
CA ALA A 127 -11.17 -13.52 -2.72
C ALA A 127 -11.25 -13.17 -1.24
N ASN A 128 -10.20 -13.45 -0.48
CA ASN A 128 -10.05 -12.94 0.89
C ASN A 128 -9.82 -11.41 0.83
N ASP A 129 -10.88 -10.66 0.52
CA ASP A 129 -10.84 -9.22 0.20
C ASP A 129 -10.53 -8.35 1.40
N SER A 130 -10.77 -8.85 2.61
CA SER A 130 -10.38 -8.16 3.85
C SER A 130 -8.88 -7.86 3.84
N SER A 131 -8.05 -8.83 3.46
CA SER A 131 -6.58 -8.70 3.48
C SER A 131 -6.06 -7.73 2.41
N ALA A 132 -6.56 -7.83 1.18
CA ALA A 132 -6.10 -7.02 0.06
C ALA A 132 -6.61 -5.57 0.12
N ARG A 133 -7.83 -5.35 0.61
CA ARG A 133 -8.38 -4.00 0.83
C ARG A 133 -7.74 -3.35 2.06
N ALA A 134 -7.51 -4.09 3.14
CA ALA A 134 -6.77 -3.59 4.30
C ALA A 134 -5.34 -3.19 3.92
N ALA A 135 -4.67 -3.97 3.06
CA ALA A 135 -3.35 -3.62 2.53
C ALA A 135 -3.40 -2.31 1.71
N ARG A 136 -4.36 -2.16 0.79
CA ARG A 136 -4.54 -0.92 0.00
C ARG A 136 -4.85 0.30 0.87
N LEU A 137 -5.79 0.17 1.82
CA LEU A 137 -6.12 1.26 2.75
C LEU A 137 -4.92 1.63 3.63
N LYS A 138 -4.14 0.65 4.09
CA LYS A 138 -2.90 0.89 4.84
C LYS A 138 -1.87 1.62 3.99
N GLU A 139 -1.72 1.26 2.72
CA GLU A 139 -0.81 1.94 1.79
C GLU A 139 -1.25 3.39 1.54
N SER A 140 -2.54 3.64 1.25
CA SER A 140 -3.09 4.98 1.09
C SER A 140 -2.93 5.83 2.36
N ARG A 141 -3.20 5.26 3.54
CA ARG A 141 -2.98 5.96 4.83
C ARG A 141 -1.51 6.26 5.06
N THR A 142 -0.61 5.34 4.72
CA THR A 142 0.83 5.56 4.85
C THR A 142 1.30 6.68 3.93
N MET A 143 0.80 6.75 2.70
CA MET A 143 1.09 7.85 1.79
C MET A 143 0.59 9.19 2.33
N LEU A 144 -0.63 9.24 2.86
CA LEU A 144 -1.18 10.43 3.51
C LEU A 144 -0.30 10.88 4.68
N TRP A 145 0.10 9.95 5.55
CA TRP A 145 0.99 10.25 6.67
C TRP A 145 2.36 10.77 6.22
N ARG A 146 2.95 10.19 5.18
CA ARG A 146 4.22 10.68 4.61
C ARG A 146 4.09 12.10 4.07
N TRP A 147 2.99 12.41 3.40
CA TRP A 147 2.69 13.74 2.88
C TRP A 147 2.47 14.74 4.01
N LEU A 148 1.70 14.39 5.04
CA LEU A 148 1.47 15.23 6.22
C LEU A 148 2.77 15.52 6.98
N VAL A 149 3.60 14.50 7.22
CA VAL A 149 4.91 14.66 7.88
C VAL A 149 5.82 15.55 7.03
N ALA A 150 5.88 15.35 5.71
CA ALA A 150 6.69 16.18 4.83
C ALA A 150 6.22 17.64 4.85
N GLY A 151 4.91 17.90 4.79
CA GLY A 151 4.36 19.25 4.82
C GLY A 151 4.57 19.96 6.16
N LEU A 152 4.35 19.26 7.27
CA LEU A 152 4.59 19.81 8.60
C LEU A 152 6.07 20.16 8.79
N CYS A 153 6.97 19.23 8.47
CA CYS A 153 8.40 19.46 8.58
C CYS A 153 8.88 20.57 7.64
N MET A 154 8.39 20.62 6.38
CA MET A 154 8.70 21.72 5.46
C MET A 154 8.33 23.08 6.07
N MET A 155 7.12 23.20 6.62
CA MET A 155 6.66 24.45 7.22
C MET A 155 7.53 24.85 8.42
N GLN A 156 7.87 23.90 9.28
CA GLN A 156 8.72 24.15 10.45
C GLN A 156 10.17 24.47 10.06
N VAL A 157 10.76 23.74 9.13
CA VAL A 157 12.13 24.00 8.65
C VAL A 157 12.20 25.38 7.99
N MET A 158 11.23 25.75 7.17
CA MET A 158 11.18 27.10 6.57
C MET A 158 11.08 28.19 7.65
N MET A 159 10.30 27.97 8.72
CA MET A 159 10.23 28.90 9.85
C MET A 159 11.58 29.11 10.54
N TYR A 160 12.39 28.05 10.69
CA TYR A 160 13.72 28.14 11.30
C TYR A 160 14.81 28.65 10.36
N ALA A 161 14.68 28.41 9.05
CA ALA A 161 15.60 28.89 8.04
C ALA A 161 15.37 30.37 7.69
N TYR A 162 14.12 30.86 7.79
CA TYR A 162 13.75 32.23 7.42
C TYR A 162 14.60 33.35 8.07
N PRO A 163 14.91 33.32 9.38
CA PRO A 163 15.77 34.33 9.99
C PRO A 163 17.15 34.42 9.34
N ALA A 164 17.71 33.29 8.87
CA ALA A 164 19.02 33.28 8.19
C ALA A 164 18.98 33.98 6.83
N TYR A 165 17.81 34.13 6.21
CA TYR A 165 17.66 34.84 4.92
C TYR A 165 17.40 36.34 5.06
N VAL A 166 16.81 36.78 6.17
CA VAL A 166 16.32 38.16 6.33
C VAL A 166 17.16 38.99 7.30
N ALA A 167 17.91 38.35 8.19
CA ALA A 167 18.70 39.04 9.19
C ALA A 167 19.83 39.89 8.61
N GLN A 168 20.04 41.06 9.21
CA GLN A 168 21.17 41.92 8.90
C GLN A 168 22.39 41.54 9.75
N PRO A 169 23.62 41.94 9.34
CA PRO A 169 24.82 41.68 10.13
C PRO A 169 24.67 42.25 11.57
N GLY A 170 24.60 41.36 12.56
CA GLY A 170 24.41 41.70 13.98
C GLY A 170 23.05 41.32 14.58
N ASP A 171 22.05 40.99 13.77
CA ASP A 171 20.71 40.59 14.24
C ASP A 171 20.66 39.15 14.77
N LEU A 172 21.49 38.25 14.21
CA LEU A 172 21.65 36.88 14.71
C LEU A 172 23.02 36.71 15.36
N SER A 173 23.02 36.21 16.60
CA SER A 173 24.22 35.66 17.19
C SER A 173 24.57 34.32 16.52
N ALA A 174 25.87 34.03 16.41
CA ALA A 174 26.35 32.77 15.84
C ALA A 174 25.81 31.53 16.57
N GLU A 175 25.60 31.63 17.89
CA GLU A 175 24.98 30.57 18.68
C GLU A 175 23.51 30.33 18.30
N SER A 176 22.74 31.40 18.11
CA SER A 176 21.33 31.29 17.70
C SER A 176 21.20 30.67 16.32
N GLU A 177 22.04 31.10 15.38
CA GLU A 177 22.08 30.52 14.03
C GLU A 177 22.40 29.02 14.08
N HIS A 178 23.39 28.63 14.89
CA HIS A 178 23.75 27.23 15.07
C HIS A 178 22.58 26.40 15.65
N LEU A 179 21.85 26.93 16.63
CA LEU A 179 20.66 26.27 17.19
C LEU A 179 19.54 26.10 16.14
N LEU A 180 19.31 27.12 15.30
CA LEU A 180 18.32 27.06 14.21
C LEU A 180 18.70 26.02 13.14
N ARG A 181 20.00 25.92 12.80
CA ARG A 181 20.52 24.89 11.89
C ARG A 181 20.31 23.50 12.46
N TRP A 182 20.60 23.30 13.75
CA TRP A 182 20.36 22.03 14.43
C TRP A 182 18.87 21.66 14.47
N ALA A 183 17.99 22.61 14.78
CA ALA A 183 16.55 22.40 14.75
C ALA A 183 16.08 21.95 13.35
N SER A 184 16.59 22.61 12.30
CA SER A 184 16.29 22.29 10.90
C SER A 184 16.79 20.90 10.50
N TRP A 185 17.99 20.52 10.95
CA TRP A 185 18.56 19.19 10.71
C TRP A 185 17.68 18.09 11.35
N VAL A 186 17.33 18.25 12.64
CA VAL A 186 16.49 17.29 13.37
C VAL A 186 15.13 17.11 12.71
N LEU A 187 14.49 18.21 12.29
CA LEU A 187 13.20 18.16 11.61
C LEU A 187 13.24 17.54 10.21
N THR A 188 14.41 17.53 9.57
CA THR A 188 14.61 16.92 8.25
C THR A 188 14.77 15.40 8.34
N LEU A 189 15.21 14.86 9.48
CA LEU A 189 15.36 13.42 9.69
C LEU A 189 14.08 12.60 9.41
N PRO A 190 12.89 12.93 9.96
CA PRO A 190 11.68 12.19 9.64
C PRO A 190 11.30 12.30 8.15
N VAL A 191 11.61 13.43 7.49
CA VAL A 191 11.37 13.59 6.04
C VAL A 191 12.24 12.62 5.24
N ILE A 192 13.53 12.53 5.55
CA ILE A 192 14.47 11.63 4.87
C ILE A 192 14.15 10.16 5.15
N LEU A 193 13.95 9.80 6.41
CA LEU A 193 13.81 8.39 6.81
C LEU A 193 12.43 7.82 6.48
N PHE A 194 11.36 8.61 6.66
CA PHE A 194 9.98 8.14 6.51
C PHE A 194 9.35 8.57 5.18
N SER A 195 9.40 9.87 4.85
CA SER A 195 8.74 10.41 3.66
C SER A 195 9.49 10.06 2.37
N CYS A 196 10.83 10.07 2.38
CA CYS A 196 11.65 9.73 1.21
C CYS A 196 11.89 8.24 1.00
N GLY A 197 11.52 7.39 1.97
CA GLY A 197 11.72 5.94 1.91
C GLY A 197 11.30 5.26 0.59
N PRO A 198 10.18 5.62 -0.05
CA PRO A 198 9.80 5.09 -1.37
C PRO A 198 10.80 5.41 -2.47
N PHE A 199 11.32 6.63 -2.53
CA PHE A 199 12.28 7.06 -3.57
C PHE A 199 13.59 6.30 -3.43
N PHE A 200 14.13 6.17 -2.22
CA PHE A 200 15.36 5.40 -1.98
C PHE A 200 15.19 3.91 -2.31
N ARG A 201 14.06 3.31 -1.96
CA ARG A 201 13.77 1.90 -2.30
C ARG A 201 13.62 1.69 -3.81
N SER A 202 13.00 2.63 -4.50
CA SER A 202 12.83 2.63 -5.95
C SER A 202 14.20 2.76 -6.64
N ALA A 203 14.98 3.78 -6.28
CA ALA A 203 16.33 4.04 -6.79
C ALA A 203 17.29 2.85 -6.56
N MET A 204 17.24 2.22 -5.37
CA MET A 204 18.04 1.03 -5.09
C MET A 204 17.68 -0.12 -6.03
N ARG A 205 16.38 -0.36 -6.24
CA ARG A 205 15.90 -1.39 -7.17
C ARG A 205 16.34 -1.09 -8.60
N ASP A 206 16.24 0.16 -9.04
CA ASP A 206 16.66 0.60 -10.37
C ASP A 206 18.15 0.42 -10.59
N LEU A 207 18.97 0.75 -9.58
CA LEU A 207 20.41 0.56 -9.60
C LEU A 207 20.77 -0.93 -9.74
N LEU A 208 20.11 -1.80 -8.95
CA LEU A 208 20.30 -3.25 -9.03
C LEU A 208 19.86 -3.81 -10.39
N GLN A 209 18.76 -3.29 -10.95
CA GLN A 209 18.20 -3.73 -12.23
C GLN A 209 18.85 -3.04 -13.44
N ARG A 210 19.83 -2.14 -13.22
CA ARG A 210 20.49 -1.32 -14.25
C ARG A 210 19.49 -0.57 -15.15
N ARG A 211 18.43 -0.04 -14.55
CA ARG A 211 17.44 0.82 -15.22
C ARG A 211 17.53 2.23 -14.67
N ILE A 212 17.13 3.21 -15.47
CA ILE A 212 17.02 4.61 -15.04
C ILE A 212 15.53 4.92 -14.96
N SER A 213 15.01 5.07 -13.74
CA SER A 213 13.66 5.59 -13.50
C SER A 213 13.71 7.06 -13.08
N MET A 214 12.54 7.71 -13.03
CA MET A 214 12.40 9.07 -12.51
C MET A 214 12.87 9.20 -11.05
N ASP A 215 12.76 8.13 -10.24
CA ASP A 215 13.06 8.16 -8.82
C ASP A 215 14.58 8.13 -8.53
N LEU A 216 15.40 7.63 -9.46
CA LEU A 216 16.85 7.51 -9.30
C LEU A 216 17.58 8.86 -9.17
N PRO A 217 17.47 9.81 -10.13
CA PRO A 217 18.12 11.11 -10.00
C PRO A 217 17.59 11.91 -8.81
N VAL A 218 16.28 11.79 -8.51
CA VAL A 218 15.64 12.42 -7.35
C VAL A 218 16.26 11.92 -6.04
N ALA A 219 16.40 10.61 -5.88
CA ALA A 219 17.00 10.02 -4.68
C ALA A 219 18.46 10.45 -4.48
N ILE A 220 19.23 10.51 -5.57
CA ILE A 220 20.63 10.97 -5.52
C ILE A 220 20.70 12.44 -5.08
N ALA A 221 19.88 13.31 -5.68
CA ALA A 221 19.84 14.73 -5.32
C ALA A 221 19.50 14.91 -3.83
N LEU A 222 18.45 14.25 -3.34
CA LEU A 222 18.06 14.28 -1.92
C LEU A 222 19.18 13.82 -0.98
N LEU A 223 19.88 12.75 -1.35
CA LEU A 223 20.98 12.22 -0.53
C LEU A 223 22.16 13.18 -0.49
N ILE A 224 22.58 13.72 -1.63
CA ILE A 224 23.69 14.67 -1.71
C ILE A 224 23.35 15.92 -0.91
N THR A 225 22.18 16.52 -1.12
CA THR A 225 21.76 17.73 -0.41
C THR A 225 21.71 17.50 1.11
N PHE A 226 21.21 16.34 1.55
CA PHE A 226 21.18 16.00 2.97
C PHE A 226 22.57 15.83 3.56
N VAL A 227 23.47 15.10 2.88
CA VAL A 227 24.84 14.85 3.36
C VAL A 227 25.65 16.14 3.41
N VAL A 228 25.58 16.98 2.38
CA VAL A 228 26.27 18.28 2.33
C VAL A 228 25.75 19.21 3.43
N SER A 229 24.42 19.32 3.58
CA SER A 229 23.84 20.18 4.62
C SER A 229 24.14 19.66 6.03
N THR A 230 24.19 18.33 6.21
CA THR A 230 24.60 17.72 7.47
C THR A 230 26.06 18.05 7.78
N ALA A 231 26.96 17.85 6.82
CA ALA A 231 28.36 18.23 6.99
C ALA A 231 28.52 19.71 7.35
N GLY A 232 27.75 20.60 6.70
CA GLY A 232 27.79 22.02 7.03
C GLY A 232 27.16 22.40 8.38
N THR A 233 26.34 21.53 8.96
CA THR A 233 25.80 21.70 10.32
C THR A 233 26.82 21.29 11.39
N PHE A 234 27.58 20.21 11.14
CA PHE A 234 28.60 19.73 12.07
C PHE A 234 29.94 20.48 11.96
N GLU A 235 30.28 20.96 10.75
CA GLU A 235 31.52 21.68 10.48
C GLU A 235 31.23 23.02 9.77
N PRO A 236 30.67 24.02 10.49
CA PRO A 236 30.26 25.29 9.91
C PRO A 236 31.43 26.14 9.37
N LEU A 237 32.66 25.88 9.84
CA LEU A 237 33.89 26.54 9.36
C LEU A 237 34.56 25.81 8.19
N GLY A 238 34.02 24.65 7.78
CA GLY A 238 34.56 23.82 6.71
C GLY A 238 34.17 24.30 5.30
N ILE A 239 34.66 23.58 4.29
CA ILE A 239 34.44 23.89 2.87
C ILE A 239 32.94 23.87 2.49
N PHE A 240 32.15 23.05 3.19
CA PHE A 240 30.71 22.88 2.98
C PHE A 240 29.84 23.61 4.03
N GLY A 241 30.45 24.36 4.95
CA GLY A 241 29.81 24.87 6.18
C GLY A 241 29.04 26.17 6.08
N ARG A 242 29.25 26.95 5.01
CA ARG A 242 28.68 28.31 4.93
C ARG A 242 27.16 28.31 4.79
N GLU A 243 26.59 27.37 4.03
CA GLU A 243 25.16 27.34 3.70
C GLU A 243 24.60 25.92 3.85
N VAL A 244 23.40 25.82 4.43
CA VAL A 244 22.65 24.56 4.60
C VAL A 244 21.33 24.64 3.84
N PHE A 245 20.90 23.54 3.23
CA PHE A 245 19.80 23.51 2.26
C PHE A 245 18.64 22.59 2.69
N PHE A 246 18.37 22.50 4.00
CA PHE A 246 17.31 21.64 4.54
C PHE A 246 15.91 22.11 4.14
N ASP A 247 15.71 23.42 4.03
CA ASP A 247 14.47 24.07 3.58
C ASP A 247 14.13 23.66 2.13
N SER A 248 15.11 23.76 1.23
CA SER A 248 14.96 23.43 -0.18
C SER A 248 14.73 21.93 -0.36
N LEU A 249 15.43 21.10 0.42
CA LEU A 249 15.23 19.66 0.45
C LEU A 249 13.80 19.29 0.87
N THR A 250 13.33 19.81 2.00
CA THR A 250 12.00 19.46 2.53
C THR A 250 10.87 19.99 1.65
N MET A 251 11.02 21.19 1.07
CA MET A 251 10.12 21.74 0.06
C MET A 251 10.04 20.83 -1.18
N PHE A 252 11.18 20.42 -1.72
CA PHE A 252 11.23 19.56 -2.90
C PHE A 252 10.52 18.22 -2.66
N VAL A 253 10.76 17.59 -1.50
CA VAL A 253 10.08 16.34 -1.11
C VAL A 253 8.57 16.53 -1.01
N PHE A 254 8.12 17.62 -0.39
CA PHE A 254 6.69 17.90 -0.25
C PHE A 254 6.00 18.06 -1.61
N PHE A 255 6.58 18.82 -2.54
CA PHE A 255 6.01 19.00 -3.87
C PHE A 255 6.01 17.72 -4.70
N LEU A 256 7.08 16.92 -4.64
CA LEU A 256 7.10 15.62 -5.32
C LEU A 256 6.02 14.66 -4.79
N LEU A 257 5.87 14.58 -3.47
CA LEU A 257 4.82 13.75 -2.87
C LEU A 257 3.42 14.27 -3.22
N THR A 258 3.23 15.59 -3.28
CA THR A 258 1.97 16.20 -3.70
C THR A 258 1.65 15.86 -5.16
N GLY A 259 2.62 15.97 -6.07
CA GLY A 259 2.45 15.57 -7.48
C GLY A 259 2.06 14.10 -7.63
N ARG A 260 2.74 13.21 -6.90
CA ARG A 260 2.44 11.77 -6.90
C ARG A 260 1.08 11.45 -6.30
N TRP A 261 0.68 12.17 -5.25
CA TRP A 261 -0.64 12.03 -4.65
C TRP A 261 -1.76 12.48 -5.60
N LEU A 262 -1.53 13.56 -6.35
CA LEU A 262 -2.47 14.04 -7.37
C LEU A 262 -2.57 13.05 -8.53
N GLU A 263 -1.44 12.52 -9.01
CA GLU A 263 -1.40 11.49 -10.05
C GLU A 263 -2.22 10.25 -9.66
N LEU A 264 -2.16 9.83 -8.40
CA LEU A 264 -2.94 8.70 -7.90
C LEU A 264 -4.43 8.97 -7.75
N ARG A 265 -4.86 10.24 -7.64
CA ARG A 265 -6.28 10.61 -7.59
C ARG A 265 -6.89 10.85 -8.97
N LEU A 266 -6.06 11.18 -9.95
CA LEU A 266 -6.47 11.43 -11.34
C LEU A 266 -6.52 10.15 -12.19
N ARG A 267 -6.00 9.03 -11.68
CA ARG A 267 -6.10 7.69 -12.27
C ARG A 267 -7.29 6.92 -11.70
#